data_AF-A0A9P5QFF4-F1
#
_entry.id   AF-A0A9P5QFF4-F1
#
_cell.length_a   1.000
_cell.length_b   1.000
_cell.length_c   1.000
_cell.angle_alpha   90.00
_cell.angle_beta   90.00
_cell.angle_gamma   90.00
#
_symmetry.space_group_name_H-M   'P 1'
#
loop_
_entity.id
_entity.type
_entity.pdbx_description
1 polymer ?
#
loop_
_entity_poly.entity_id
_entity_poly.type
_entity_poly.pdbx_seq_one_letter_code
_entity_poly.pdbx_strand_id
1 'polypeptide(L)'
;MDAIDQDDNDQHPDFRLLLTNSKGQSPSQALPSRDIKSAQDPAAALEEQYNAYFQILAEERRAAERTFSRAVYEPDLGLFRLTANRGTHFVSMGHTSHGQMYLYPEEALYLVDRGSLLVDHHGNDMTVQQMWNIYLSLPYQSKNQNRGDDQESVTQDGSRVMDRYLTYAYLKRLGFV
;
A
#
# COMPACT_ATOMS: atom_id res chain seq x y z
N MET A 1 -41.85 -3.20 41.99
CA MET A 1 -40.53 -2.54 42.03
C MET A 1 -39.83 -3.00 40.78
N ASP A 2 -40.06 -2.31 39.66
CA ASP A 2 -39.51 -2.67 38.35
C ASP A 2 -38.35 -1.72 38.04
N ALA A 3 -37.13 -2.23 38.14
CA ALA A 3 -35.94 -1.62 37.60
C ALA A 3 -35.51 -2.47 36.41
N ILE A 4 -36.02 -2.12 35.23
CA ILE A 4 -35.46 -2.61 33.96
C ILE A 4 -34.21 -1.75 33.75
N ASP A 5 -33.06 -2.29 34.14
CA ASP A 5 -31.74 -1.81 33.78
C ASP A 5 -31.64 -1.91 32.24
N GLN A 6 -32.01 -0.84 31.55
CA GLN A 6 -31.72 -0.68 30.12
C GLN A 6 -30.23 -0.34 30.04
N ASP A 7 -29.44 -1.37 29.75
CA ASP A 7 -28.01 -1.27 29.44
C ASP A 7 -27.86 -0.38 28.19
N ASP A 8 -27.71 0.92 28.41
CA ASP A 8 -27.68 2.01 27.40
C ASP A 8 -26.32 2.08 26.68
N ASN A 9 -25.63 0.94 26.58
CA ASN A 9 -24.23 0.87 26.16
C ASN A 9 -24.03 0.58 24.65
N ASP A 10 -25.10 0.31 23.92
CA ASP A 10 -25.06 0.07 22.46
C ASP A 10 -25.24 1.38 21.67
N GLN A 11 -24.46 2.41 22.03
CA GLN A 11 -24.43 3.67 21.30
C GLN A 11 -23.74 3.47 19.94
N HIS A 12 -24.53 3.27 18.89
CA HIS A 12 -24.01 3.22 17.52
C HIS A 12 -23.27 4.53 17.14
N PRO A 13 -22.12 4.44 16.47
CA PRO A 13 -21.34 5.60 16.04
C PRO A 13 -22.13 6.45 15.02
N ASP A 14 -22.17 7.76 15.22
CA ASP A 14 -22.83 8.70 14.30
C ASP A 14 -21.88 9.14 13.18
N PHE A 15 -22.13 8.62 11.99
CA PHE A 15 -21.32 8.89 10.81
C PHE A 15 -21.48 10.31 10.27
N ARG A 16 -22.55 11.04 10.62
CA ARG A 16 -22.85 12.38 10.08
C ARG A 16 -21.76 13.41 10.39
N LEU A 17 -21.06 13.23 11.51
CA LEU A 17 -19.96 14.08 11.96
C LEU A 17 -18.70 13.96 11.09
N LEU A 18 -18.54 12.84 10.37
CA LEU A 18 -17.44 12.67 9.43
C LEU A 18 -17.68 13.46 8.14
N LEU A 19 -18.94 13.67 7.75
CA LEU A 19 -19.29 14.52 6.60
C LEU A 19 -19.10 16.01 6.89
N THR A 20 -19.19 16.44 8.16
CA THR A 20 -18.98 17.86 8.50
C THR A 20 -17.51 18.25 8.45
N ASN A 21 -16.59 17.30 8.71
CA ASN A 21 -15.14 17.53 8.71
C ASN A 21 -14.49 17.51 7.32
N SER A 22 -15.17 16.98 6.29
CA SER A 22 -14.64 16.93 4.91
C SER A 22 -14.50 18.31 4.24
N LYS A 23 -15.01 19.38 4.86
CA LYS A 23 -14.87 20.79 4.40
C LYS A 23 -13.58 21.50 4.86
N GLY A 24 -12.54 20.75 5.25
CA GLY A 24 -11.17 21.28 5.35
C GLY A 24 -10.60 21.45 6.77
N GLN A 25 -11.02 20.65 7.75
CA GLN A 25 -10.35 20.58 9.05
C GLN A 25 -9.77 19.18 9.31
N SER A 26 -8.52 19.14 9.76
CA SER A 26 -7.72 17.95 10.04
C SER A 26 -8.47 16.90 10.88
N PRO A 27 -8.28 15.59 10.64
CA PRO A 27 -9.06 14.57 11.32
C PRO A 27 -8.56 14.40 12.76
N SER A 28 -9.37 14.79 13.75
CA SER A 28 -9.21 14.25 15.10
C SER A 28 -9.75 12.82 15.10
N GLN A 29 -8.92 11.83 15.42
CA GLN A 29 -9.24 10.39 15.52
C GLN A 29 -10.22 10.02 16.66
N ALA A 30 -11.01 10.96 17.17
CA ALA A 30 -12.00 10.67 18.20
C ALA A 30 -13.34 10.31 17.54
N LEU A 31 -13.83 9.10 17.80
CA LEU A 31 -15.24 8.75 17.57
C LEU A 31 -16.09 9.65 18.49
N PRO A 32 -16.91 10.57 17.96
CA PRO A 32 -17.62 11.51 18.82
C PRO A 32 -18.87 10.86 19.39
N SER A 33 -18.97 10.88 20.72
CA SER A 33 -20.14 10.43 21.49
C SER A 33 -21.30 11.42 21.33
N ARG A 34 -22.52 10.89 21.24
CA ARG A 34 -23.76 11.62 20.92
C ARG A 34 -24.24 12.44 22.12
N ASP A 35 -24.53 13.72 21.91
CA ASP A 35 -25.53 14.46 22.69
C ASP A 35 -26.78 14.60 21.82
N ILE A 36 -27.79 13.79 22.10
CA ILE A 36 -29.02 13.71 21.31
C ILE A 36 -29.95 14.84 21.74
N LYS A 37 -30.06 15.90 20.94
CA LYS A 37 -31.31 16.67 20.93
C LYS A 37 -32.33 15.91 20.07
N SER A 38 -33.42 15.53 20.73
CA SER A 38 -34.59 14.80 20.24
C SER A 38 -35.01 15.18 18.81
N ALA A 39 -34.76 14.28 17.86
CA ALA A 39 -35.39 14.31 16.54
C ALA A 39 -36.85 13.86 16.67
N GLN A 40 -37.78 14.61 16.08
CA GLN A 40 -39.23 14.36 16.17
C GLN A 40 -39.70 13.06 15.49
N ASP A 41 -38.86 12.43 14.66
CA ASP A 41 -39.17 11.18 13.93
C ASP A 41 -37.95 10.23 13.91
N PRO A 42 -38.03 9.04 14.55
CA PRO A 42 -36.92 8.08 14.61
C PRO A 42 -36.60 7.45 13.25
N ALA A 43 -37.56 7.32 12.34
CA ALA A 43 -37.33 6.70 11.03
C ALA A 43 -36.48 7.61 10.13
N ALA A 44 -36.81 8.90 10.08
CA ALA A 44 -36.05 9.89 9.33
C ALA A 44 -34.61 10.04 9.85
N ALA A 45 -34.43 10.01 11.18
CA ALA A 45 -33.10 10.07 11.79
C ALA A 45 -32.22 8.88 11.41
N LEU A 46 -32.80 7.68 11.32
CA LEU A 46 -32.09 6.46 10.96
C LEU A 46 -31.73 6.44 9.46
N GLU A 47 -32.65 6.83 8.58
CA GLU A 47 -32.39 6.92 7.14
C GLU A 47 -31.23 7.88 6.85
N GLU A 48 -31.20 9.01 7.55
CA GLU A 48 -30.15 10.01 7.38
C GLU A 48 -28.79 9.53 7.93
N GLN A 49 -28.78 8.70 8.99
CA GLN A 49 -27.55 8.03 9.45
C GLN A 49 -27.03 7.02 8.42
N TYR A 50 -27.91 6.22 7.81
CA TYR A 50 -27.49 5.28 6.76
C TYR A 50 -26.98 5.99 5.52
N ASN A 51 -27.63 7.08 5.10
CA ASN A 51 -27.17 7.90 3.98
C ASN A 51 -25.78 8.47 4.23
N ALA A 52 -25.54 9.02 5.43
CA ALA A 52 -24.22 9.48 5.85
C ALA A 52 -23.16 8.37 5.79
N TYR A 53 -23.48 7.18 6.31
CA TYR A 53 -22.60 6.02 6.28
C TYR A 53 -22.20 5.62 4.86
N PHE A 54 -23.18 5.43 3.96
CA PHE A 54 -22.90 5.04 2.58
C PHE A 54 -22.14 6.12 1.81
N GLN A 55 -22.38 7.39 2.11
CA GLN A 55 -21.65 8.50 1.50
C GLN A 55 -20.16 8.50 1.87
N ILE A 56 -19.82 8.21 3.13
CA ILE A 56 -18.41 8.11 3.57
C ILE A 56 -17.73 6.90 2.94
N LEU A 57 -18.43 5.78 2.83
CA LEU A 57 -17.89 4.59 2.17
C LEU A 57 -17.64 4.81 0.67
N ALA A 58 -18.48 5.63 0.03
CA ALA A 58 -18.32 6.00 -1.37
C ALA A 58 -17.21 7.04 -1.59
N GLU A 59 -16.72 7.70 -0.53
CA GLU A 59 -15.65 8.69 -0.64
C GLU A 59 -14.34 8.01 -1.05
N GLU A 60 -13.75 8.51 -2.13
CA GLU A 60 -12.47 8.01 -2.65
C GLU A 60 -11.36 8.28 -1.61
N ARG A 61 -10.78 7.22 -1.06
CA ARG A 61 -9.61 7.32 -0.18
C ARG A 61 -8.38 7.75 -0.98
N ARG A 62 -8.13 9.06 -1.05
CA ARG A 62 -6.92 9.59 -1.68
C ARG A 62 -5.77 9.59 -0.68
N ALA A 63 -4.81 8.70 -0.90
CA ALA A 63 -3.50 8.87 -0.29
C ALA A 63 -2.83 10.08 -0.96
N ALA A 64 -2.32 11.03 -0.15
CA ALA A 64 -1.72 12.24 -0.70
C ALA A 64 -0.46 11.88 -1.49
N GLU A 65 -0.35 12.31 -2.76
CA GLU A 65 0.81 12.00 -3.63
C GLU A 65 2.18 12.31 -2.99
N ARG A 66 2.21 13.27 -2.05
CA ARG A 66 3.42 13.65 -1.31
C ARG A 66 3.99 12.52 -0.43
N THR A 67 3.18 11.53 -0.05
CA THR A 67 3.61 10.42 0.80
C THR A 67 4.36 9.34 0.02
N PHE A 68 4.20 9.27 -1.30
CA PHE A 68 4.83 8.23 -2.11
C PHE A 68 6.19 8.66 -2.63
N SER A 69 7.11 7.72 -2.64
CA SER A 69 8.32 7.83 -3.45
C SER A 69 8.00 7.56 -4.91
N ARG A 70 8.83 8.07 -5.83
CA ARG A 70 8.65 7.85 -7.27
C ARG A 70 9.94 7.30 -7.88
N ALA A 71 9.80 6.30 -8.74
CA ALA A 71 10.88 5.75 -9.54
C ALA A 71 10.45 5.62 -11.01
N VAL A 72 11.43 5.51 -11.90
CA VAL A 72 11.24 5.23 -13.33
C VAL A 72 11.89 3.89 -13.64
N TYR A 73 11.16 3.00 -14.32
CA TYR A 73 11.71 1.73 -14.77
C TYR A 73 12.62 1.96 -15.99
N GLU A 74 13.85 1.42 -15.94
CA GLU A 74 14.81 1.44 -17.05
C GLU A 74 14.98 0.01 -17.60
N PRO A 75 14.30 -0.34 -18.71
CA PRO A 75 14.30 -1.70 -19.25
C PRO A 75 15.70 -2.20 -19.63
N ASP A 76 16.56 -1.30 -20.13
CA ASP A 76 17.93 -1.64 -20.56
C ASP A 76 18.80 -2.17 -19.43
N LEU A 77 18.58 -1.68 -18.21
CA LEU A 77 19.32 -2.09 -17.02
C LEU A 77 18.56 -3.12 -16.18
N GLY A 78 17.25 -3.27 -16.39
CA GLY A 78 16.38 -4.03 -15.51
C GLY A 78 16.33 -3.44 -14.08
N LEU A 79 16.58 -2.13 -13.94
CA LEU A 79 16.64 -1.43 -12.66
C LEU A 79 15.62 -0.31 -12.61
N PHE A 80 15.34 0.16 -11.39
CA PHE A 80 14.38 1.22 -11.14
C PHE A 80 15.11 2.45 -10.60
N ARG A 81 15.21 3.50 -11.41
CA ARG A 81 15.87 4.74 -11.02
C ARG A 81 14.94 5.58 -10.15
N LEU A 82 15.38 5.90 -8.94
CA LEU A 82 14.61 6.74 -8.03
C LEU A 82 14.63 8.20 -8.49
N THR A 83 13.46 8.82 -8.61
CA THR A 83 13.31 10.24 -9.00
C THR A 83 12.86 11.11 -7.83
N ALA A 84 12.07 10.56 -6.90
CA ALA A 84 11.66 11.26 -5.69
C ALA A 84 11.75 10.31 -4.49
N ASN A 85 12.58 10.67 -3.52
CA ASN A 85 12.71 9.97 -2.25
C ASN A 85 11.75 10.57 -1.22
N ARG A 86 10.84 9.74 -0.68
CA ARG A 86 9.99 10.06 0.46
C ARG A 86 10.07 8.95 1.51
N GLY A 87 10.33 9.34 2.75
CA GLY A 87 10.47 8.41 3.87
C GLY A 87 11.91 7.93 4.07
N THR A 88 12.06 6.81 4.79
CA THR A 88 13.35 6.30 5.27
C THR A 88 13.76 4.96 4.64
N HIS A 89 12.95 4.42 3.73
CA HIS A 89 13.18 3.11 3.11
C HIS A 89 14.55 3.01 2.40
N PHE A 90 14.98 4.10 1.76
CA PHE A 90 16.20 4.17 0.95
C PHE A 90 17.50 4.28 1.75
N VAL A 91 17.41 4.25 3.09
CA VAL A 91 18.60 4.12 3.94
C VAL A 91 19.14 2.69 3.88
N SER A 92 18.25 1.70 3.72
CA SER A 92 18.57 0.27 3.75
C SER A 92 18.18 -0.48 2.47
N MET A 93 17.77 0.25 1.43
CA MET A 93 17.36 -0.29 0.13
C MET A 93 17.94 0.57 -0.99
N GLY A 94 18.27 -0.09 -2.10
CA GLY A 94 18.85 0.51 -3.27
C GLY A 94 20.36 0.62 -3.22
N HIS A 95 20.94 0.96 -4.36
CA HIS A 95 22.35 1.24 -4.52
C HIS A 95 22.54 2.52 -5.32
N THR A 96 23.62 3.26 -5.03
CA THR A 96 23.94 4.47 -5.79
C THR A 96 24.92 4.12 -6.90
N SER A 97 24.58 4.45 -8.14
CA SER A 97 25.44 4.30 -9.31
C SER A 97 25.42 5.60 -10.11
N HIS A 98 26.60 6.11 -10.47
CA HIS A 98 26.75 7.38 -11.21
C HIS A 98 26.01 8.57 -10.58
N GLY A 99 25.93 8.63 -9.25
CA GLY A 99 25.24 9.70 -8.52
C GLY A 99 23.70 9.61 -8.54
N GLN A 100 23.15 8.53 -9.12
CA GLN A 100 21.72 8.24 -9.10
C GLN A 100 21.44 7.01 -8.23
N MET A 101 20.29 7.01 -7.56
CA MET A 101 19.86 5.89 -6.74
C MET A 101 19.02 4.92 -7.57
N TYR A 102 19.38 3.65 -7.54
CA TYR A 102 18.71 2.57 -8.25
C TYR A 102 18.22 1.52 -7.26
N LEU A 103 17.01 1.02 -7.48
CA LEU A 103 16.45 -0.12 -6.75
C LEU A 103 16.57 -1.38 -7.60
N TYR A 104 16.85 -2.48 -6.93
CA TYR A 104 16.70 -3.80 -7.53
C TYR A 104 15.22 -4.14 -7.72
N PRO A 105 14.90 -5.06 -8.65
CA PRO A 105 13.52 -5.46 -8.91
C PRO A 105 12.76 -5.96 -7.68
N GLU A 106 13.43 -6.72 -6.80
CA GLU A 106 12.86 -7.19 -5.53
C GLU A 106 12.50 -6.04 -4.59
N GLU A 107 13.37 -5.05 -4.50
CA GLU A 107 13.20 -3.89 -3.62
C GLU A 107 12.07 -3.00 -4.12
N ALA A 108 12.05 -2.71 -5.42
CA ALA A 108 11.01 -1.92 -6.06
C ALA A 108 9.64 -2.60 -5.93
N LEU A 109 9.56 -3.91 -6.23
CA LEU A 109 8.31 -4.67 -6.09
C LEU A 109 7.81 -4.67 -4.65
N TYR A 110 8.71 -4.85 -3.68
CA TYR A 110 8.35 -4.82 -2.26
C TYR A 110 7.76 -3.46 -1.85
N LEU A 111 8.37 -2.35 -2.29
CA LEU A 111 7.87 -1.02 -1.96
C LEU A 111 6.54 -0.69 -2.66
N VAL A 112 6.33 -1.19 -3.88
CA VAL A 112 5.06 -1.08 -4.59
C VAL A 112 3.96 -1.88 -3.87
N ASP A 113 4.23 -3.13 -3.50
CA ASP A 113 3.28 -4.01 -2.78
C ASP A 113 2.88 -3.43 -1.41
N ARG A 114 3.79 -2.67 -0.78
CA ARG A 114 3.53 -1.95 0.48
C ARG A 114 2.83 -0.60 0.31
N GLY A 115 2.68 -0.11 -0.92
CA GLY A 115 2.14 1.22 -1.18
C GLY A 115 3.06 2.35 -0.73
N SER A 116 4.39 2.17 -0.82
CA SER A 116 5.38 3.21 -0.51
C SER A 116 6.08 3.80 -1.74
N LEU A 117 5.94 3.15 -2.91
CA LEU A 117 6.59 3.54 -4.16
C LEU A 117 5.59 3.52 -5.32
N LEU A 118 5.62 4.57 -6.13
CA LEU A 118 5.00 4.61 -7.46
C LEU A 118 6.10 4.47 -8.51
N VAL A 119 5.85 3.65 -9.52
CA VAL A 119 6.82 3.43 -10.59
C VAL A 119 6.20 3.86 -11.91
N ASP A 120 6.89 4.75 -12.61
CA ASP A 120 6.53 5.20 -13.94
C ASP A 120 7.21 4.33 -15.00
N HIS A 121 6.44 3.90 -15.99
CA HIS A 121 6.93 3.30 -17.22
C HIS A 121 6.23 3.92 -18.42
N HIS A 122 7.01 4.54 -19.31
CA HIS A 122 6.52 5.26 -20.49
C HIS A 122 5.47 6.35 -20.20
N GLY A 123 5.57 7.03 -19.06
CA GLY A 123 4.69 8.14 -18.68
C GLY A 123 3.40 7.71 -17.99
N ASN A 124 3.29 6.43 -17.61
CA ASN A 124 2.15 5.89 -16.88
C ASN A 124 2.62 5.22 -15.59
N ASP A 125 1.89 5.46 -14.49
CA ASP A 125 2.12 4.78 -13.23
C ASP A 125 1.72 3.30 -13.37
N MET A 126 2.66 2.42 -13.08
CA MET A 126 2.46 0.99 -13.19
C MET A 126 1.61 0.45 -12.05
N THR A 127 0.73 -0.49 -12.38
CA THR A 127 -0.01 -1.26 -11.39
C THR A 127 0.89 -2.31 -10.74
N VAL A 128 0.49 -2.78 -9.55
CA VAL A 128 1.18 -3.87 -8.84
C VAL A 128 1.29 -5.11 -9.74
N GLN A 129 0.25 -5.42 -10.53
CA GLN A 129 0.25 -6.55 -11.46
C GLN A 129 1.27 -6.37 -12.60
N GLN A 130 1.40 -5.16 -13.14
CA GLN A 130 2.41 -4.87 -14.17
C GLN A 130 3.82 -5.02 -13.61
N MET A 131 4.05 -4.55 -12.38
CA MET A 131 5.32 -4.74 -11.66
C MET A 131 5.67 -6.22 -11.48
N TRP A 132 4.69 -7.05 -11.11
CA TRP A 132 4.87 -8.51 -11.04
C TRP A 132 5.23 -9.12 -12.40
N ASN A 133 4.54 -8.72 -13.46
CA ASN A 133 4.83 -9.23 -14.80
C ASN A 133 6.25 -8.90 -15.25
N ILE A 134 6.71 -7.66 -14.99
CA ILE A 134 8.10 -7.28 -15.25
C ILE A 134 9.04 -8.16 -14.42
N TYR A 135 8.83 -8.25 -13.11
CA TYR A 135 9.68 -9.02 -12.21
C TYR A 135 9.82 -10.49 -12.64
N LEU A 136 8.72 -11.15 -12.98
CA LEU A 136 8.72 -12.56 -13.42
C LEU A 136 9.33 -12.76 -14.81
N SER A 137 9.36 -11.71 -15.64
CA SER A 137 9.98 -11.75 -16.97
C SER A 137 11.49 -11.49 -16.94
N LEU A 138 12.04 -11.03 -15.82
CA LEU A 138 13.45 -10.72 -15.72
C LEU A 138 14.30 -12.00 -15.75
N PRO A 139 15.36 -12.05 -16.57
CA PRO A 139 16.26 -13.18 -16.58
C PRO A 139 16.97 -13.28 -15.24
N TYR A 140 16.85 -14.43 -14.58
CA TYR A 140 17.55 -14.68 -13.32
C TYR A 140 19.05 -14.72 -13.57
N GLN A 141 19.77 -13.65 -13.18
CA GLN A 141 21.23 -13.68 -13.19
C GLN A 141 21.74 -14.51 -12.01
N SER A 142 21.91 -15.80 -12.24
CA SER A 142 22.69 -16.67 -11.35
C SER A 142 24.16 -16.27 -11.47
N LYS A 143 24.74 -15.65 -10.44
CA LYS A 143 26.20 -15.44 -10.35
C LYS A 143 27.00 -16.74 -10.12
N ASN A 144 26.36 -17.91 -10.28
CA ASN A 144 26.98 -19.23 -10.09
C ASN A 144 26.99 -20.02 -11.40
N GLN A 145 27.89 -19.69 -12.31
CA GLN A 145 28.35 -20.60 -13.36
C GLN A 145 29.87 -20.67 -13.31
N ASN A 146 30.36 -21.40 -12.32
CA ASN A 146 31.71 -21.98 -12.28
C ASN A 146 31.66 -23.25 -11.41
N ARG A 147 30.78 -24.18 -11.77
CA ARG A 147 30.89 -25.60 -11.43
C ARG A 147 30.38 -26.36 -12.65
N GLY A 148 31.32 -27.02 -13.33
CA GLY A 148 31.02 -27.90 -14.44
C GLY A 148 30.13 -29.05 -14.01
N ASP A 149 29.49 -29.62 -15.01
CA ASP A 149 28.72 -30.86 -14.97
C ASP A 149 27.37 -30.75 -14.25
N ASP A 150 26.32 -30.44 -15.04
CA ASP A 150 25.22 -31.38 -15.29
C ASP A 150 24.14 -30.71 -16.17
N GLN A 151 23.90 -31.32 -17.32
CA GLN A 151 22.94 -30.90 -18.34
C GLN A 151 21.55 -31.40 -17.96
N GLU A 152 20.85 -30.69 -17.08
CA GLU A 152 19.43 -30.94 -16.80
C GLU A 152 18.60 -29.74 -17.26
N SER A 153 17.66 -30.01 -18.17
CA SER A 153 16.78 -29.03 -18.79
C SER A 153 15.91 -28.31 -17.76
N VAL A 154 16.32 -27.10 -17.35
CA VAL A 154 15.64 -26.29 -16.34
C VAL A 154 14.38 -25.64 -16.92
N THR A 155 13.29 -26.40 -16.97
CA THR A 155 11.94 -25.83 -17.09
C THR A 155 11.43 -25.43 -15.70
N GLN A 156 12.07 -24.46 -15.03
CA GLN A 156 11.59 -23.96 -13.72
C GLN A 156 12.22 -22.62 -13.26
N ASP A 157 12.37 -21.64 -14.16
CA ASP A 157 13.04 -20.38 -13.81
C ASP A 157 12.14 -19.42 -13.00
N GLY A 158 10.83 -19.44 -13.23
CA GLY A 158 9.87 -18.56 -12.53
C GLY A 158 9.71 -18.87 -11.03
N SER A 159 9.85 -20.13 -10.62
CA SER A 159 9.76 -20.52 -9.20
C SER A 159 10.89 -19.88 -8.38
N ARG A 160 12.11 -19.86 -8.94
CA ARG A 160 13.29 -19.31 -8.25
C ARG A 160 13.23 -17.79 -8.12
N VAL A 161 12.71 -17.11 -9.13
CA VAL A 161 12.47 -15.66 -9.10
C VAL A 161 11.45 -15.33 -8.01
N MET A 162 10.34 -16.06 -7.96
CA MET A 162 9.33 -15.88 -6.92
C MET A 162 9.89 -16.11 -5.51
N ASP A 163 10.64 -17.19 -5.30
CA ASP A 163 11.24 -17.53 -4.00
C ASP A 163 12.19 -16.44 -3.50
N ARG A 164 12.93 -15.80 -4.40
CA ARG A 164 13.80 -14.68 -4.06
C ARG A 164 13.01 -13.50 -3.52
N TYR A 165 11.93 -13.09 -4.19
CA TYR A 165 11.07 -12.03 -3.68
C TYR A 165 10.46 -12.39 -2.33
N LEU A 166 9.92 -13.61 -2.19
CA LEU A 166 9.30 -14.06 -0.94
C LEU A 166 10.30 -14.04 0.22
N THR A 167 11.53 -14.51 -0.02
CA THR A 167 12.62 -14.50 0.96
C THR A 167 13.00 -13.07 1.33
N TYR A 168 13.19 -12.21 0.33
CA TYR A 168 13.51 -10.79 0.55
C TYR A 168 12.42 -10.09 1.37
N ALA A 169 11.15 -10.23 0.97
CA ALA A 169 10.02 -9.62 1.64
C ALA A 169 9.87 -10.13 3.08
N TYR A 170 10.09 -11.42 3.31
CA TYR A 170 10.06 -12.02 4.65
C TYR A 170 11.15 -11.44 5.54
N LEU A 171 12.40 -11.43 5.07
CA LEU A 171 13.53 -10.87 5.82
C LEU A 171 13.33 -9.38 6.13
N LYS A 172 12.84 -8.59 5.16
CA LYS A 172 12.54 -7.17 5.38
C LYS A 172 11.43 -6.95 6.40
N ARG A 173 10.39 -7.80 6.43
CA ARG A 173 9.32 -7.73 7.45
C ARG A 173 9.82 -8.07 8.85
N LEU A 174 10.85 -8.90 8.96
CA LEU A 174 11.54 -9.20 10.22
C LEU A 174 12.54 -8.11 10.64
N GLY A 175 12.75 -7.07 9.83
CA GLY A 175 13.64 -5.96 10.13
C GLY A 175 15.10 -6.19 9.74
N PHE A 176 15.41 -7.22 8.95
CA PHE A 176 16.76 -7.41 8.41
C PHE A 176 17.04 -6.39 7.29
N VAL A 177 18.29 -5.92 7.23
CA VAL A 177 18.78 -5.00 6.18
C VAL A 177 19.51 -5.77 5.11
#